data_AF-J2JBL3-F1
#
_entry.id   AF-J2JBL3-F1
#
_cell.length_a   1.000
_cell.length_b   1.000
_cell.length_c   1.000
_cell.angle_alpha   90.00
_cell.angle_beta   90.00
_cell.angle_gamma   90.00
#
_symmetry.space_group_name_H-M   'P 1'
#
loop_
_entity.id
_entity.type
_entity.pdbx_description
1 polymer ?
#
loop_
_entity_poly.entity_id
_entity_poly.type
_entity_poly.pdbx_seq_one_letter_code
_entity_poly.pdbx_strand_id
1 'polypeptide(L)'
;MLMRLPKRTTDAETAFNDWWTAQSKEFKGSHDKGDLQRGFKAGFAAGRRKKVRRFTFTAGKMRVTVWAANQGTAKALASQEADRRAAAVGISPPRAGWTLRLVASAGP
;
A
#
# COMPACT_ATOMS: atom_id res chain seq x y z
N MET A 1 10.87 -6.04 31.20
CA MET A 1 11.07 -4.66 30.71
C MET A 1 10.82 -4.66 29.20
N LEU A 2 9.64 -4.23 28.74
CA LEU A 2 9.32 -4.20 27.30
C LEU A 2 10.01 -3.00 26.65
N MET A 3 11.05 -3.26 25.84
CA MET A 3 11.63 -2.25 24.96
C MET A 3 10.58 -1.85 23.93
N ARG A 4 10.02 -0.65 24.05
CA ARG A 4 9.20 -0.04 23.00
C ARG A 4 10.11 0.23 21.81
N LEU A 5 10.03 -0.63 20.80
CA LEU A 5 10.68 -0.40 19.50
C LEU A 5 10.26 0.99 18.98
N PRO A 6 11.20 1.85 18.57
CA PRO A 6 10.87 3.17 18.04
C PRO A 6 9.92 3.00 16.85
N LYS A 7 8.75 3.67 16.95
CA LYS A 7 7.73 3.62 15.90
C LYS A 7 8.34 4.23 14.64
N ARG A 8 8.61 3.40 13.62
CA ARG A 8 9.09 3.89 12.33
C ARG A 8 8.07 4.89 11.76
N THR A 9 8.54 6.11 11.51
CA THR A 9 7.77 7.14 10.79
C THR A 9 7.45 6.62 9.39
N THR A 10 6.19 6.71 9.00
CA THR A 10 5.76 6.29 7.65
C THR A 10 6.23 7.29 6.59
N ASP A 11 6.43 6.87 5.33
CA ASP A 11 6.76 7.79 4.21
C ASP A 11 5.79 8.97 4.12
N ALA A 12 4.50 8.73 4.42
CA ALA A 12 3.46 9.76 4.42
C ALA A 12 3.67 10.80 5.54
N GLU A 13 4.15 10.37 6.71
CA GLU A 13 4.46 11.25 7.82
C GLU A 13 5.74 12.04 7.59
N THR A 14 6.76 11.42 6.99
CA THR A 14 7.98 12.13 6.56
C THR A 14 7.62 13.23 5.56
N ALA A 15 6.91 12.88 4.47
CA ALA A 15 6.51 13.85 3.45
C ALA A 15 5.62 14.98 4.01
N PHE A 16 4.72 14.65 4.95
CA PHE A 16 3.91 15.67 5.62
C PHE A 16 4.76 16.60 6.49
N ASN A 17 5.72 16.08 7.25
CA ASN A 17 6.57 16.89 8.12
C ASN A 17 7.47 17.83 7.31
N ASP A 18 8.02 17.37 6.19
CA ASP A 18 8.80 18.21 5.28
C ASP A 18 7.93 19.34 4.71
N TRP A 19 6.75 18.99 4.20
CA TRP A 19 5.78 19.97 3.70
C TRP A 19 5.34 20.97 4.76
N TRP A 20 5.01 20.50 5.98
CA TRP A 20 4.61 21.35 7.10
C TRP A 20 5.74 22.28 7.52
N THR A 21 6.98 21.80 7.56
CA THR A 21 8.14 22.60 7.96
C THR A 21 8.38 23.75 6.97
N ALA A 22 8.15 23.51 5.68
CA ALA A 22 8.25 24.51 4.62
C ALA A 22 7.17 25.62 4.68
N GLN A 23 6.11 25.46 5.47
CA GLN A 23 5.06 26.49 5.59
C GLN A 23 5.50 27.69 6.44
N SER A 24 4.94 28.87 6.15
CA SER A 24 5.17 30.09 6.91
C SER A 24 4.62 30.01 8.34
N LYS A 25 5.05 30.92 9.21
CA LYS A 25 4.55 30.99 10.60
C LYS A 25 3.07 31.35 10.64
N GLU A 26 2.64 32.23 9.75
CA GLU A 26 1.26 32.69 9.60
C GLU A 26 0.35 31.54 9.15
N PHE A 27 0.82 30.73 8.20
CA PHE A 27 0.11 29.52 7.76
C PHE A 27 -0.04 28.52 8.91
N LYS A 28 1.06 28.25 9.63
CA LYS A 28 1.05 27.34 10.78
C LYS A 28 0.17 27.84 11.94
N GLY A 29 0.05 29.15 12.12
CA GLY A 29 -0.80 29.75 13.16
C GLY A 29 -2.29 29.77 12.82
N SER A 30 -2.64 29.68 11.54
CA SER A 30 -4.03 29.72 11.05
C SER A 30 -4.64 28.34 10.77
N HIS A 31 -3.85 27.27 10.82
CA HIS A 31 -4.30 25.92 10.47
C HIS A 31 -3.96 24.89 11.55
N ASP A 32 -4.90 23.98 11.80
CA ASP A 32 -4.63 22.82 12.65
C ASP A 32 -3.76 21.78 11.93
N LYS A 33 -2.63 21.43 12.55
CA LYS A 33 -1.67 20.47 12.01
C LYS A 33 -2.30 19.08 11.86
N GLY A 34 -3.13 18.65 12.81
CA GLY A 34 -3.75 17.33 12.81
C GLY A 34 -4.77 17.16 11.69
N ASP A 35 -5.57 18.18 11.42
CA ASP A 35 -6.57 18.20 10.35
C ASP A 35 -5.91 18.15 8.98
N LEU A 36 -4.90 18.99 8.77
CA LEU A 36 -4.11 18.97 7.53
C LEU A 36 -3.36 17.64 7.34
N GLN A 37 -2.87 17.03 8.42
CA GLN A 37 -2.22 15.73 8.34
C GLN A 37 -3.19 14.64 7.86
N ARG A 38 -4.46 14.67 8.31
CA ARG A 38 -5.49 13.71 7.86
C ARG A 38 -5.78 13.90 6.37
N GLY A 39 -6.00 15.15 5.93
CA GLY A 39 -6.20 15.47 4.51
C GLY A 39 -5.00 15.08 3.64
N PHE A 40 -3.79 15.41 4.09
CA PHE A 40 -2.54 15.08 3.40
C PHE A 40 -2.35 13.56 3.27
N LYS A 41 -2.58 12.78 4.34
CA LYS A 41 -2.47 11.31 4.28
C LYS A 41 -3.39 10.71 3.23
N ALA A 42 -4.64 11.21 3.12
CA ALA A 42 -5.58 10.77 2.09
C ALA A 42 -5.09 11.16 0.68
N GLY A 43 -4.64 12.40 0.49
CA GLY A 43 -4.09 12.90 -0.79
C GLY A 43 -2.80 12.18 -1.22
N PHE A 44 -1.89 11.92 -0.29
CA PHE A 44 -0.63 11.20 -0.52
C PHE A 44 -0.90 9.74 -0.92
N ALA A 45 -1.86 9.07 -0.26
CA ALA A 45 -2.29 7.74 -0.64
C ALA A 45 -2.91 7.72 -2.05
N ALA A 46 -3.76 8.70 -2.39
CA ALA A 46 -4.34 8.84 -3.72
C ALA A 46 -3.26 9.12 -4.79
N GLY A 47 -2.28 9.97 -4.50
CA GLY A 47 -1.15 10.27 -5.38
C GLY A 47 -0.23 9.07 -5.61
N ARG A 48 0.08 8.28 -4.57
CA ARG A 48 0.80 6.99 -4.73
C ARG A 48 0.00 6.00 -5.56
N ARG A 49 -1.33 5.99 -5.44
CA ARG A 49 -2.21 5.14 -6.26
C ARG A 49 -2.12 5.47 -7.76
N LYS A 50 -1.87 6.72 -8.16
CA LYS A 50 -1.62 7.08 -9.57
C LYS A 50 -0.34 6.47 -10.16
N LYS A 51 0.63 6.12 -9.32
CA LYS A 51 1.90 5.49 -9.75
C LYS A 51 1.82 3.96 -9.77
N VAL A 52 0.67 3.39 -9.42
CA VAL A 52 0.46 1.94 -9.40
C VAL A 52 -0.75 1.58 -10.27
N ARG A 53 -0.57 0.58 -11.12
CA ARG A 53 -1.62 0.04 -11.98
C ARG A 53 -2.34 -1.07 -11.23
N ARG A 54 -3.61 -1.27 -11.55
CA ARG A 54 -4.38 -2.40 -11.02
C ARG A 54 -4.07 -3.64 -11.84
N PHE A 55 -3.64 -4.71 -11.18
CA PHE A 55 -3.42 -6.00 -11.78
C PHE A 55 -4.32 -7.03 -11.13
N THR A 56 -5.01 -7.82 -11.95
CA THR A 56 -5.82 -8.94 -11.49
C THR A 56 -5.23 -10.23 -12.02
N PHE A 57 -4.94 -11.16 -11.12
CA PHE A 57 -4.42 -12.48 -11.42
C PHE A 57 -5.41 -13.57 -11.02
N THR A 58 -5.34 -14.71 -11.69
CA THR A 58 -5.86 -15.98 -11.14
C THR A 58 -4.75 -16.73 -10.44
N ALA A 59 -5.01 -17.20 -9.22
CA ALA A 59 -4.19 -18.12 -8.45
C ALA A 59 -5.02 -19.38 -8.14
N GLY A 60 -4.83 -20.44 -8.92
CA GLY A 60 -5.77 -21.58 -8.90
C GLY A 60 -7.20 -21.13 -9.25
N LYS A 61 -8.17 -21.38 -8.35
CA LYS A 61 -9.57 -20.94 -8.50
C LYS A 61 -9.82 -19.49 -8.04
N MET A 62 -8.83 -18.82 -7.46
CA MET A 62 -8.99 -17.52 -6.83
C MET A 62 -8.68 -16.38 -7.79
N ARG A 63 -9.44 -15.30 -7.68
CA ARG A 63 -9.13 -14.03 -8.34
C ARG A 63 -8.54 -13.05 -7.33
N VAL A 64 -7.31 -12.61 -7.59
CA VAL A 64 -6.54 -11.73 -6.71
C VAL A 64 -6.27 -10.42 -7.43
N THR A 65 -6.72 -9.31 -6.86
CA THR A 65 -6.49 -7.97 -7.42
C THR A 65 -5.56 -7.19 -6.51
N VAL A 66 -4.48 -6.66 -7.09
CA VAL A 66 -3.45 -5.89 -6.39
C VAL A 66 -3.12 -4.62 -7.15
N TRP A 67 -2.56 -3.65 -6.45
CA TRP A 67 -2.06 -2.41 -7.02
C TRP A 67 -0.54 -2.42 -6.94
N ALA A 68 0.13 -2.26 -8.08
CA ALA A 68 1.60 -2.29 -8.14
C ALA A 68 2.15 -1.38 -9.24
N ALA A 69 3.41 -0.98 -9.12
CA ALA A 69 4.05 -0.13 -10.14
C ALA A 69 4.25 -0.87 -11.47
N ASN A 70 4.50 -2.18 -11.41
CA ASN A 70 4.69 -3.05 -12.56
C ASN A 70 4.17 -4.46 -12.28
N GLN A 71 4.07 -5.28 -13.33
CA GLN A 71 3.54 -6.64 -13.24
C GLN A 71 4.40 -7.58 -12.37
N GLY A 72 5.72 -7.37 -12.30
CA GLY A 72 6.62 -8.17 -11.47
C GLY A 72 6.31 -8.01 -9.98
N THR A 73 6.26 -6.77 -9.51
CA THR A 73 5.81 -6.44 -8.15
C THR A 73 4.37 -6.91 -7.90
N ALA A 74 3.51 -6.80 -8.90
CA ALA A 74 2.13 -7.26 -8.80
C ALA A 74 2.03 -8.78 -8.60
N LYS A 75 2.85 -9.59 -9.29
CA LYS A 75 2.89 -11.04 -9.09
C LYS A 75 3.31 -11.40 -7.67
N ALA A 76 4.33 -10.75 -7.12
CA ALA A 76 4.78 -10.99 -5.75
C ALA A 76 3.66 -10.70 -4.72
N LEU A 77 3.01 -9.54 -4.84
CA LEU A 77 1.88 -9.17 -3.98
C LEU A 77 0.69 -10.12 -4.14
N ALA A 78 0.39 -10.55 -5.37
CA ALA A 78 -0.70 -11.48 -5.62
C ALA A 78 -0.42 -12.88 -5.03
N SER A 79 0.83 -13.34 -5.03
CA SER A 79 1.21 -14.58 -4.36
C SER A 79 1.01 -14.48 -2.85
N GLN A 80 1.52 -13.41 -2.21
CA GLN A 80 1.37 -13.20 -0.77
C GLN A 80 -0.11 -13.13 -0.34
N GLU A 81 -0.95 -12.46 -1.14
CA GLU A 81 -2.39 -12.41 -0.87
C GLU A 81 -3.08 -13.77 -1.09
N ALA A 82 -2.62 -14.57 -2.06
CA ALA A 82 -3.12 -15.92 -2.24
C ALA A 82 -2.73 -16.83 -1.06
N ASP A 83 -1.50 -16.73 -0.56
CA ASP A 83 -1.04 -17.44 0.65
C ASP A 83 -1.87 -17.05 1.86
N ARG A 84 -2.06 -15.74 2.09
CA ARG A 84 -2.87 -15.22 3.21
C ARG A 84 -4.29 -15.78 3.17
N ARG A 85 -4.92 -15.80 2.00
CA ARG A 85 -6.29 -16.30 1.86
C ARG A 85 -6.36 -17.82 1.98
N ALA A 86 -5.39 -18.56 1.44
CA ALA A 86 -5.33 -20.00 1.60
C ALA A 86 -5.20 -20.39 3.08
N ALA A 87 -4.31 -19.73 3.82
CA ALA A 87 -4.20 -19.89 5.26
C ALA A 87 -5.52 -19.57 5.99
N ALA A 88 -6.23 -18.51 5.58
CA ALA A 88 -7.51 -18.14 6.19
C ALA A 88 -8.62 -19.19 5.98
N VAL A 89 -8.53 -20.01 4.93
CA VAL A 89 -9.48 -21.13 4.68
C VAL A 89 -8.89 -22.50 5.05
N GLY A 90 -7.76 -22.53 5.76
CA GLY A 90 -7.11 -23.77 6.19
C GLY A 90 -6.47 -24.59 5.06
N ILE A 91 -6.23 -23.99 3.89
CA ILE A 91 -5.58 -24.65 2.75
C ILE A 91 -4.10 -24.28 2.74
N SER A 92 -3.24 -25.28 2.55
CA SER A 92 -1.81 -25.04 2.36
C SER A 92 -1.51 -24.55 0.93
N PRO A 93 -0.60 -23.58 0.76
CA PRO A 93 -0.16 -23.15 -0.56
C PRO A 93 0.48 -24.32 -1.36
N PRO A 94 0.46 -24.27 -2.71
CA PRO A 94 1.15 -25.26 -3.53
C PRO A 94 2.66 -25.27 -3.26
N ARG A 95 3.29 -26.46 -3.25
CA ARG A 95 4.73 -26.61 -2.99
C ARG A 95 5.62 -25.83 -3.96
N ALA A 96 5.19 -25.71 -5.22
CA ALA A 96 5.89 -24.93 -6.26
C ALA A 96 5.48 -23.45 -6.30
N GLY A 97 4.64 -22.99 -5.36
CA GLY A 97 4.04 -21.66 -5.36
C GLY A 97 2.81 -21.55 -6.28
N TRP A 98 2.12 -20.41 -6.20
CA TRP A 98 0.93 -20.15 -7.00
C TRP A 98 1.29 -19.93 -8.48
N THR A 99 0.64 -20.69 -9.37
CA THR A 99 0.64 -20.33 -10.79
C THR A 99 -0.24 -19.11 -11.02
N LEU A 100 0.39 -17.94 -11.15
CA LEU A 100 -0.30 -16.66 -11.38
C LEU A 100 -0.47 -16.37 -12.86
N ARG A 101 -1.71 -16.35 -13.35
CA ARG A 101 -2.03 -15.89 -14.71
C ARG A 101 -2.65 -14.50 -14.66
N LEU A 102 -2.12 -13.58 -15.46
CA LEU A 102 -2.67 -12.22 -15.55
C LEU A 102 -4.01 -12.29 -16.28
N VAL A 103 -5.05 -11.71 -15.68
CA VAL A 103 -6.40 -11.66 -16.26
C VAL A 103 -6.72 -10.27 -16.77
N ALA A 104 -6.30 -9.24 -16.04
CA ALA A 104 -6.47 -7.87 -16.46
C ALA A 104 -5.38 -7.00 -15.86
N SER A 105 -4.94 -6.02 -16.62
CA SER A 105 -4.17 -4.89 -16.10
C SER A 105 -4.84 -3.60 -16.55
N ALA A 106 -5.22 -2.75 -15.60
CA ALA A 106 -5.78 -1.44 -15.89
C ALA A 106 -4.81 -0.39 -15.36
N GLY A 107 -4.50 0.61 -16.20
CA GLY A 107 -3.85 1.82 -15.73
C GLY A 107 -4.74 2.59 -14.75
N PRO A 108 -4.19 3.61 -14.07
CA PRO A 108 -5.03 4.72 -13.62
C PRO A 108 -5.80 5.32 -14.80
#